data_AF-A0A955I5V5-F1
#
_entry.id   AF-A0A955I5V5-F1
#
_cell.length_a   1.000
_cell.length_b   1.000
_cell.length_c   1.000
_cell.angle_alpha   90.00
_cell.angle_beta   90.00
_cell.angle_gamma   90.00
#
_symmetry.space_group_name_H-M   'P 1'
#
loop_
_entity.id
_entity.type
_entity.pdbx_description
1 polymer ?
#
loop_
_entity_poly.entity_id
_entity_poly.type
_entity_poly.pdbx_seq_one_letter_code
_entity_poly.pdbx_strand_id
1 'polypeptide(L)'
;MFEYLDRPNSPQLRPANYFSSSHFSYPGSGYRIFTKGDKRLLAINLMSGVFLKDQMDNPFLVVDKILEEQKGMYDACVIDFHRETTAELVCMAEWVKGRVSLIYGTHTHVQTNDERIIEGGTAMMTDIGMTGPIHSAIGQDFESRIAGFVSGSGVFAIKPVPMEHGPMVVTGVFVETGDSGRAIHIEKIRITSDE
;
A
#
# COMPACT_ATOMS: atom_id res chain seq x y z
N MET A 1 8.26 -23.66 1.12
CA MET A 1 8.81 -22.60 0.25
C MET A 1 8.49 -21.18 0.72
N PHE A 2 7.66 -20.95 1.73
CA PHE A 2 7.38 -19.59 2.25
C PHE A 2 7.49 -19.47 3.77
N GLU A 3 8.24 -20.36 4.43
CA GLU A 3 8.34 -20.41 5.90
C GLU A 3 8.78 -19.08 6.52
N TYR A 4 9.51 -18.24 5.79
CA TYR A 4 9.91 -16.92 6.26
C TYR A 4 8.72 -15.97 6.52
N LEU A 5 7.59 -16.17 5.85
CA LEU A 5 6.35 -15.41 6.07
C LEU A 5 5.65 -15.81 7.37
N ASP A 6 5.73 -17.09 7.76
CA ASP A 6 5.06 -17.64 8.95
C ASP A 6 5.88 -17.48 10.23
N ARG A 7 7.12 -16.97 10.14
CA ARG A 7 7.96 -16.76 11.32
C ARG A 7 7.28 -15.79 12.30
N PRO A 8 7.32 -16.05 13.61
CA PRO A 8 6.73 -15.15 14.61
C PRO A 8 7.21 -13.70 14.52
N ASN A 9 8.43 -13.48 14.03
CA ASN A 9 9.03 -12.14 13.89
C ASN A 9 9.15 -11.69 12.42
N SER A 10 8.42 -12.32 11.49
CA SER A 10 8.45 -11.94 10.08
C SER A 10 7.97 -10.49 9.89
N PRO A 11 8.79 -9.57 9.36
CA PRO A 11 8.35 -8.20 9.11
C PRO A 11 7.52 -8.09 7.82
N GLN A 12 7.40 -9.16 7.03
CA GLN A 12 6.63 -9.15 5.79
C GLN A 12 5.14 -9.27 6.06
N LEU A 13 4.36 -8.40 5.40
CA LEU A 13 2.92 -8.48 5.32
C LEU A 13 2.50 -8.81 3.89
N ARG A 14 1.34 -9.45 3.76
CA ARG A 14 0.63 -9.70 2.50
C ARG A 14 -0.80 -9.17 2.63
N PRO A 15 -1.61 -9.07 1.57
CA PRO A 15 -2.98 -8.56 1.69
C PRO A 15 -3.80 -9.35 2.72
N ALA A 16 -4.35 -8.68 3.73
CA ALA A 16 -5.09 -9.31 4.81
C ALA A 16 -6.38 -9.97 4.32
N ASN A 17 -6.96 -9.43 3.26
CA ASN A 17 -8.20 -9.86 2.63
C ASN A 17 -8.00 -10.82 1.45
N TYR A 18 -6.82 -11.42 1.31
CA TYR A 18 -6.64 -12.52 0.36
C TYR A 18 -7.49 -13.72 0.80
N PHE A 19 -8.29 -14.28 -0.13
CA PHE A 19 -9.24 -15.33 0.20
C PHE A 19 -8.57 -16.52 0.91
N SER A 20 -9.18 -16.98 1.99
CA SER A 20 -8.77 -18.18 2.71
C SER A 20 -9.99 -19.04 3.04
N SER A 21 -9.79 -20.34 3.15
CA SER A 21 -10.85 -21.30 3.45
C SER A 21 -10.36 -22.37 4.42
N SER A 22 -11.27 -23.20 4.91
CA SER A 22 -10.91 -24.37 5.74
C SER A 22 -10.01 -25.38 5.00
N HIS A 23 -9.95 -25.33 3.68
CA HIS A 23 -9.15 -26.25 2.86
C HIS A 23 -7.82 -25.63 2.39
N PHE A 24 -7.66 -24.31 2.51
CA PHE A 24 -6.48 -23.62 2.00
C PHE A 24 -6.28 -22.27 2.69
N SER A 25 -5.04 -21.98 3.10
CA SER A 25 -4.63 -20.66 3.58
C SER A 25 -3.29 -20.27 2.97
N TYR A 26 -3.12 -18.97 2.72
CA TYR A 26 -1.86 -18.41 2.27
C TYR A 26 -0.93 -18.17 3.48
N PRO A 27 0.38 -18.45 3.35
CA PRO A 27 1.35 -18.18 4.41
C PRO A 27 1.46 -16.67 4.69
N GLY A 28 1.89 -16.34 5.89
CA GLY A 28 2.11 -14.97 6.35
C GLY A 28 0.86 -14.27 6.88
N SER A 29 1.08 -13.06 7.38
CA SER A 29 0.06 -12.24 8.05
C SER A 29 -0.40 -11.06 7.20
N GLY A 30 -1.67 -10.71 7.38
CA GLY A 30 -2.28 -9.50 6.82
C GLY A 30 -1.91 -8.20 7.55
N TYR A 31 -1.60 -8.32 8.83
CA TYR A 31 -1.28 -7.21 9.71
C TYR A 31 -0.30 -7.65 10.80
N ARG A 32 0.38 -6.68 11.41
CA ARG A 32 1.24 -6.92 12.57
C ARG A 32 1.39 -5.65 13.39
N ILE A 33 1.60 -5.82 14.69
CA ILE A 33 2.02 -4.74 15.59
C ILE A 33 3.54 -4.77 15.70
N PHE A 34 4.17 -3.67 15.31
CA PHE A 34 5.60 -3.45 15.43
C PHE A 34 5.89 -2.56 16.64
N THR A 35 6.82 -2.97 17.50
CA THR A 35 7.20 -2.20 18.69
C THR A 35 8.58 -1.60 18.51
N LYS A 36 8.71 -0.29 18.77
CA LYS A 36 10.00 0.41 18.84
C LYS A 36 10.00 1.31 20.07
N GLY A 37 10.85 0.97 21.05
CA GLY A 37 10.79 1.62 22.36
C GLY A 37 9.46 1.33 23.05
N ASP A 38 8.78 2.38 23.52
CA ASP A 38 7.47 2.34 24.15
C ASP A 38 6.29 2.48 23.16
N LYS A 39 6.57 2.62 21.87
CA LYS A 39 5.55 2.85 20.82
C LYS A 39 5.25 1.58 20.04
N ARG A 40 3.97 1.38 19.73
CA ARG A 40 3.40 0.23 19.01
C ARG A 40 2.67 0.71 17.76
N LEU A 41 3.09 0.24 16.60
CA LEU A 41 2.51 0.54 15.30
C LEU A 41 1.78 -0.68 14.75
N LEU A 42 0.45 -0.60 14.60
CA LEU A 42 -0.30 -1.56 13.81
C LEU A 42 -0.11 -1.23 12.33
N ALA A 43 0.49 -2.15 11.57
CA ALA A 43 0.56 -2.06 10.12
C ALA A 43 -0.36 -3.10 9.49
N ILE A 44 -1.15 -2.68 8.51
CA ILE A 44 -2.12 -3.51 7.79
C ILE A 44 -1.84 -3.36 6.29
N ASN A 45 -1.80 -4.47 5.56
CA ASN A 45 -1.81 -4.46 4.11
C ASN A 45 -3.16 -5.00 3.61
N LEU A 46 -3.79 -4.31 2.67
CA LEU A 46 -5.05 -4.67 2.03
C LEU A 46 -4.88 -4.60 0.52
N MET A 47 -5.73 -5.29 -0.21
CA MET A 47 -5.77 -5.19 -1.67
C MET A 47 -7.20 -5.10 -2.17
N SER A 48 -7.41 -4.33 -3.23
CA SER A 48 -8.72 -4.22 -3.87
C SER A 48 -9.00 -5.44 -4.76
N GLY A 49 -10.29 -5.78 -4.94
CA GLY A 49 -10.73 -6.73 -5.97
C GLY A 49 -11.21 -6.08 -7.26
N VAL A 50 -11.27 -4.75 -7.34
CA VAL A 50 -11.72 -4.02 -8.54
C VAL A 50 -10.56 -3.91 -9.52
N PHE A 51 -10.77 -4.42 -10.74
CA PHE A 51 -9.76 -4.56 -11.81
C PHE A 51 -8.57 -5.49 -11.51
N LEU A 52 -8.39 -5.89 -10.25
CA LEU A 52 -7.44 -6.90 -9.81
C LEU A 52 -8.15 -8.26 -9.82
N LYS A 53 -7.72 -9.17 -10.70
CA LYS A 53 -8.41 -10.44 -11.01
C LYS A 53 -8.18 -11.53 -9.96
N ASP A 54 -8.08 -11.16 -8.68
CA ASP A 54 -7.83 -12.08 -7.56
C ASP A 54 -9.11 -12.33 -6.75
N GLN A 55 -9.20 -13.52 -6.13
CA GLN A 55 -10.26 -13.81 -5.18
C GLN A 55 -9.92 -13.21 -3.82
N MET A 56 -10.73 -12.25 -3.39
CA MET A 56 -10.50 -11.49 -2.17
C MET A 56 -11.77 -11.34 -1.36
N ASP A 57 -11.62 -11.37 -0.04
CA ASP A 57 -12.65 -10.90 0.88
C ASP A 57 -12.77 -9.38 0.78
N ASN A 58 -13.91 -8.82 1.21
CA ASN A 58 -14.15 -7.39 1.15
C ASN A 58 -13.18 -6.63 2.08
N PRO A 59 -12.32 -5.73 1.56
CA PRO A 59 -11.29 -5.07 2.36
C PRO A 59 -11.88 -4.15 3.46
N PHE A 60 -13.07 -3.58 3.26
CA PHE A 60 -13.75 -2.72 4.24
C PHE A 60 -14.18 -3.52 5.47
N LEU A 61 -14.67 -4.74 5.28
CA LEU A 61 -15.08 -5.61 6.38
C LEU A 61 -13.87 -6.23 7.09
N VAL A 62 -12.83 -6.56 6.33
CA VAL A 62 -11.59 -7.11 6.88
C VAL A 62 -10.88 -6.08 7.75
N VAL A 63 -10.78 -4.82 7.32
CA VAL A 63 -10.14 -3.78 8.15
C VAL A 63 -10.90 -3.52 9.44
N ASP A 64 -12.25 -3.51 9.41
CA ASP A 64 -13.06 -3.35 10.62
C ASP A 64 -12.79 -4.45 11.64
N LYS A 65 -12.75 -5.71 11.17
CA LYS A 65 -12.43 -6.86 12.02
C LYS A 65 -11.05 -6.72 12.67
N ILE A 66 -10.03 -6.36 11.89
CA ILE A 66 -8.66 -6.20 12.39
C ILE A 66 -8.60 -5.08 13.43
N LEU A 67 -9.20 -3.92 13.14
CA LEU A 67 -9.17 -2.77 14.05
C LEU A 67 -9.89 -3.07 15.37
N GLU A 68 -10.99 -3.83 15.36
CA GLU A 68 -11.70 -4.24 16.57
C GLU A 68 -10.91 -5.31 17.36
N GLU A 69 -10.38 -6.34 16.70
CA GLU A 69 -9.58 -7.39 17.35
C GLU A 69 -8.30 -6.85 18.01
N GLN A 70 -7.72 -5.78 17.45
CA GLN A 70 -6.47 -5.17 17.94
C GLN A 70 -6.69 -3.90 18.77
N LYS A 71 -7.93 -3.60 19.15
CA LYS A 71 -8.28 -2.38 19.88
C LYS A 71 -7.50 -2.27 21.20
N GLY A 72 -6.84 -1.14 21.41
CA GLY A 72 -5.99 -0.88 22.59
C GLY A 72 -4.59 -1.51 22.54
N MET A 73 -4.27 -2.28 21.49
CA MET A 73 -3.00 -2.98 21.36
C MET A 73 -1.92 -2.16 20.63
N TYR A 74 -2.28 -1.02 20.06
CA TYR A 74 -1.39 -0.15 19.29
C TYR A 74 -1.61 1.33 19.64
N ASP A 75 -0.61 2.16 19.35
CA ASP A 75 -0.62 3.61 19.57
C ASP A 75 -0.84 4.38 18.26
N ALA A 76 -0.42 3.80 17.13
CA ALA A 76 -0.66 4.31 15.78
C ALA A 76 -1.02 3.16 14.84
N CYS A 77 -1.78 3.48 13.77
CA CYS A 77 -2.17 2.50 12.75
C CYS A 77 -1.90 3.02 11.34
N VAL A 78 -1.26 2.19 10.51
CA VAL A 78 -1.01 2.45 9.09
C VAL A 78 -1.65 1.38 8.22
N ILE A 79 -2.32 1.82 7.15
CA ILE A 79 -2.90 0.95 6.12
C ILE A 79 -2.23 1.25 4.78
N ASP A 80 -1.63 0.21 4.18
CA ASP A 80 -1.33 0.16 2.75
C ASP A 80 -2.53 -0.50 2.04
N PHE A 81 -3.20 0.24 1.17
CA PHE A 81 -4.30 -0.28 0.37
C PHE A 81 -3.90 -0.37 -1.10
N HIS A 82 -3.45 -1.57 -1.49
CA HIS A 82 -2.98 -1.87 -2.84
C HIS A 82 -4.13 -1.97 -3.83
N ARG A 83 -4.28 -1.00 -4.74
CA ARG A 83 -5.52 -0.87 -5.53
C ARG A 83 -5.34 -0.06 -6.81
N GLU A 84 -6.16 -0.37 -7.81
CA GLU A 84 -6.18 0.35 -9.09
C GLU A 84 -7.00 1.66 -9.04
N THR A 85 -8.21 1.63 -8.48
CA THR A 85 -9.16 2.74 -8.67
C THR A 85 -9.02 3.84 -7.64
N THR A 86 -8.84 5.10 -8.08
CA THR A 86 -8.76 6.29 -7.19
C THR A 86 -9.91 6.38 -6.18
N ALA A 87 -11.13 6.04 -6.60
CA ALA A 87 -12.33 6.06 -5.77
C ALA A 87 -12.24 5.13 -4.54
N GLU A 88 -11.67 3.93 -4.69
CA GLU A 88 -11.63 2.97 -3.57
C GLU A 88 -10.81 3.46 -2.38
N LEU A 89 -9.65 4.09 -2.59
CA LEU A 89 -8.91 4.64 -1.47
C LEU A 89 -9.67 5.80 -0.82
N VAL A 90 -10.28 6.70 -1.61
CA VAL A 90 -11.02 7.83 -1.02
C VAL A 90 -12.19 7.32 -0.17
N CYS A 91 -12.92 6.32 -0.66
CA CYS A 91 -13.99 5.67 0.10
C CYS A 91 -13.45 4.93 1.34
N MET A 92 -12.33 4.21 1.22
CA MET A 92 -11.71 3.52 2.35
C MET A 92 -11.21 4.51 3.40
N ALA A 93 -10.60 5.62 2.98
CA ALA A 93 -10.12 6.68 3.87
C ALA A 93 -11.27 7.30 4.66
N GLU A 94 -12.40 7.59 4.00
CA GLU A 94 -13.61 8.03 4.69
C GLU A 94 -14.16 6.95 5.63
N TRP A 95 -14.12 5.68 5.23
CA TRP A 95 -14.56 4.56 6.05
C TRP A 95 -13.74 4.42 7.34
N VAL A 96 -12.41 4.52 7.28
CA VAL A 96 -11.51 4.37 8.42
C VAL A 96 -11.18 5.71 9.11
N LYS A 97 -11.86 6.79 8.72
CA LYS A 97 -11.65 8.14 9.20
C LYS A 97 -11.68 8.21 10.73
N GLY A 98 -10.64 8.79 11.33
CA GLY A 98 -10.52 8.88 12.78
C GLY A 98 -10.36 7.53 13.49
N ARG A 99 -10.04 6.45 12.77
CA ARG A 99 -9.70 5.13 13.36
C ARG A 99 -8.24 4.75 13.14
N VAL A 100 -7.59 5.34 12.14
CA VAL A 100 -6.18 5.09 11.81
C VAL A 100 -5.37 6.38 11.71
N SER A 101 -4.05 6.26 11.78
CA SER A 101 -3.11 7.39 11.68
C SER A 101 -2.86 7.75 10.22
N LEU A 102 -2.67 6.74 9.37
CA LEU A 102 -2.34 6.90 7.95
C LEU A 102 -3.01 5.79 7.13
N ILE A 103 -3.60 6.16 5.99
CA ILE A 103 -3.96 5.25 4.92
C ILE A 103 -3.41 5.76 3.59
N TYR A 104 -2.69 4.91 2.85
CA TYR A 104 -2.17 5.29 1.54
C TYR A 104 -2.44 4.20 0.51
N GLY A 105 -2.55 4.61 -0.75
CA GLY A 105 -2.62 3.69 -1.86
C GLY A 105 -1.25 3.36 -2.43
N THR A 106 -1.17 2.17 -3.01
CA THR A 106 -0.09 1.70 -3.89
C THR A 106 -0.73 1.04 -5.11
N HIS A 107 0.09 0.60 -6.08
CA HIS A 107 -0.22 -0.18 -7.30
C HIS A 107 -0.07 0.60 -8.61
N THR A 108 -0.53 1.85 -8.69
CA THR A 108 -0.59 2.56 -9.98
C THR A 108 0.77 3.05 -10.49
N HIS A 109 1.78 3.03 -9.61
CA HIS A 109 3.16 3.46 -9.85
C HIS A 109 3.33 4.96 -10.15
N VAL A 110 2.26 5.76 -10.04
CA VAL A 110 2.29 7.22 -10.26
C VAL A 110 1.92 7.92 -8.95
N GLN A 111 2.87 8.66 -8.38
CA GLN A 111 2.63 9.42 -7.14
C GLN A 111 1.59 10.51 -7.36
N THR A 112 0.59 10.59 -6.48
CA THR A 112 -0.43 11.65 -6.51
C THR A 112 0.01 12.90 -5.75
N ASN A 113 -0.72 14.01 -5.91
CA ASN A 113 -0.47 15.30 -5.23
C ASN A 113 -1.68 15.68 -4.37
N ASP A 114 -2.18 14.73 -3.60
CA ASP A 114 -3.42 14.86 -2.83
C ASP A 114 -3.25 14.46 -1.36
N GLU A 115 -2.00 14.41 -0.89
CA GLU A 115 -1.68 14.15 0.51
C GLU A 115 -2.34 15.20 1.42
N ARG A 116 -3.09 14.72 2.41
CA ARG A 116 -3.82 15.58 3.34
C ARG A 116 -4.20 14.83 4.60
N ILE A 117 -4.47 15.58 5.67
CA ILE A 117 -5.09 15.06 6.88
C ILE A 117 -6.58 15.32 6.79
N ILE A 118 -7.38 14.26 6.84
CA ILE A 118 -8.85 14.35 6.88
C ILE A 118 -9.35 14.47 8.32
N GLU A 119 -10.64 14.79 8.47
CA GLU A 119 -11.29 14.93 9.78
C GLU A 119 -11.02 13.71 10.67
N GLY A 120 -10.89 13.93 11.98
CA GLY A 120 -10.52 12.88 12.93
C GLY A 120 -9.02 12.54 12.94
N GLY A 121 -8.19 13.23 12.16
CA GLY A 121 -6.73 13.15 12.23
C GLY A 121 -6.13 11.93 11.54
N THR A 122 -6.78 11.46 10.46
CA THR A 122 -6.24 10.42 9.58
C THR A 122 -5.52 11.08 8.41
N ALA A 123 -4.24 10.80 8.22
CA ALA A 123 -3.53 11.19 7.02
C ALA A 123 -3.90 10.26 5.86
N MET A 124 -4.01 10.80 4.65
CA MET A 124 -4.23 10.00 3.45
C MET A 124 -3.49 10.50 2.21
N MET A 125 -3.17 9.58 1.30
CA MET A 125 -2.61 9.88 -0.02
C MET A 125 -3.06 8.83 -1.05
N THR A 126 -3.56 9.29 -2.21
CA THR A 126 -4.15 8.42 -3.25
C THR A 126 -3.18 7.36 -3.74
N ASP A 127 -1.98 7.69 -4.17
CA ASP A 127 -0.95 6.70 -4.45
C ASP A 127 0.42 7.28 -4.10
N ILE A 128 1.23 6.54 -3.34
CA ILE A 128 2.58 7.01 -2.97
C ILE A 128 3.59 6.89 -4.12
N GLY A 129 3.21 6.25 -5.22
CA GLY A 129 4.03 6.06 -6.41
C GLY A 129 4.96 4.86 -6.34
N MET A 130 5.88 4.80 -7.30
CA MET A 130 6.90 3.76 -7.41
C MET A 130 8.27 4.33 -7.05
N THR A 131 9.06 3.54 -6.31
CA THR A 131 10.52 3.70 -6.28
C THR A 131 11.12 2.86 -7.42
N GLY A 132 11.68 3.51 -8.44
CA GLY A 132 12.03 2.83 -9.69
C GLY A 132 12.50 3.77 -10.81
N PRO A 133 12.74 3.22 -12.02
CA PRO A 133 13.27 3.98 -13.14
C PRO A 133 12.25 4.99 -13.67
N ILE A 134 12.67 6.25 -13.81
CA ILE A 134 11.83 7.34 -14.33
C ILE A 134 11.53 7.13 -15.81
N HIS A 135 12.55 6.76 -16.59
CA HIS A 135 12.41 6.55 -18.03
C HIS A 135 11.89 5.13 -18.32
N SER A 136 10.68 4.86 -17.85
CA SER A 136 9.97 3.60 -18.04
C SER A 136 8.46 3.84 -18.06
N ALA A 137 7.71 2.88 -18.59
CA ALA A 137 6.27 2.82 -18.40
C ALA A 137 6.00 1.85 -17.24
N ILE A 138 5.65 2.39 -16.06
CA ILE A 138 5.38 1.63 -14.82
C ILE A 138 6.48 0.63 -14.43
N GLY A 139 7.75 0.97 -14.68
CA GLY A 139 8.92 0.14 -14.40
C GLY A 139 9.34 -0.79 -15.55
N GLN A 140 8.71 -0.67 -16.71
CA GLN A 140 8.86 -1.58 -17.85
C GLN A 140 9.27 -0.79 -19.10
N ASP A 141 9.98 -1.43 -20.03
CA ASP A 141 10.47 -0.74 -21.22
C ASP A 141 9.32 -0.24 -22.12
N PHE A 142 9.55 0.87 -22.82
CA PHE A 142 8.52 1.46 -23.66
C PHE A 142 8.16 0.58 -24.87
N GLU A 143 9.14 -0.12 -25.46
CA GLU A 143 8.91 -0.92 -26.68
C GLU A 143 7.88 -2.02 -26.41
N SER A 144 8.03 -2.78 -25.32
CA SER A 144 7.08 -3.83 -24.95
C SER A 144 5.68 -3.30 -24.62
N ARG A 145 5.60 -2.13 -23.98
CA ARG A 145 4.33 -1.53 -23.57
C ARG A 145 3.59 -0.94 -24.76
N ILE A 146 4.29 -0.17 -25.60
CA ILE A 146 3.75 0.41 -26.82
C ILE A 146 3.26 -0.70 -27.77
N ALA A 147 4.02 -1.79 -27.95
CA ALA A 147 3.60 -2.90 -28.80
C ALA A 147 2.27 -3.53 -28.33
N GLY A 148 2.09 -3.72 -27.02
CA GLY A 148 0.84 -4.23 -26.45
C GLY A 148 -0.36 -3.31 -26.70
N PHE A 149 -0.18 -1.99 -26.59
CA PHE A 149 -1.23 -1.01 -26.86
C PHE A 149 -1.55 -0.88 -28.35
N VAL A 150 -0.53 -0.74 -29.21
CA VAL A 150 -0.69 -0.55 -30.66
C VAL A 150 -1.32 -1.79 -31.32
N SER A 151 -0.97 -2.98 -30.84
CA SER A 151 -1.58 -4.22 -31.35
C SER A 151 -3.04 -4.40 -30.93
N GLY A 152 -3.53 -3.66 -29.92
CA GLY A 152 -4.85 -3.83 -29.33
C GLY A 152 -5.03 -5.14 -28.56
N SER A 153 -3.99 -5.96 -28.42
CA SER A 153 -4.07 -7.27 -27.75
C SER A 153 -4.24 -7.16 -26.24
N GLY A 154 -3.74 -6.07 -25.63
CA GLY A 154 -3.62 -5.95 -24.18
C GLY A 154 -2.66 -6.96 -23.55
N VAL A 155 -1.88 -7.69 -24.36
CA VAL A 155 -0.84 -8.61 -23.90
C VAL A 155 0.49 -7.87 -23.89
N PHE A 156 1.13 -7.84 -22.72
CA PHE A 156 2.40 -7.15 -22.52
C PHE A 156 3.50 -8.14 -22.18
N ALA A 157 4.64 -8.03 -22.86
CA ALA A 157 5.84 -8.73 -22.40
C ALA A 157 6.31 -8.12 -21.07
N ILE A 158 6.80 -8.97 -20.17
CA ILE A 158 7.43 -8.53 -18.93
C ILE A 158 8.90 -8.27 -19.24
N LYS A 159 9.27 -7.00 -19.26
CA LYS A 159 10.61 -6.51 -19.56
C LYS A 159 10.89 -5.31 -18.63
N PRO A 160 11.26 -5.60 -17.36
CA PRO A 160 11.58 -4.55 -16.39
C PRO A 160 12.79 -3.76 -16.87
N VAL A 161 12.80 -2.45 -16.65
CA VAL A 161 13.99 -1.62 -16.90
C VAL A 161 14.97 -1.83 -15.73
N PRO A 162 16.21 -2.32 -15.99
CA PRO A 162 17.25 -2.40 -14.97
C PRO A 162 17.54 -1.05 -14.31
N MET A 163 17.85 -1.08 -13.02
CA MET A 163 18.13 0.10 -12.20
C MET A 163 19.33 0.92 -12.70
N GLU A 164 20.24 0.29 -13.45
CA GLU A 164 21.42 0.92 -14.05
C GLU A 164 21.15 1.70 -15.35
N HIS A 165 19.92 1.65 -15.88
CA HIS A 165 19.60 2.18 -17.22
C HIS A 165 18.99 3.59 -17.23
N GLY A 166 19.26 4.40 -16.22
CA GLY A 166 18.93 5.82 -16.27
C GLY A 166 18.49 6.38 -14.93
N PRO A 167 17.81 7.53 -14.95
CA PRO A 167 17.46 8.23 -13.73
C PRO A 167 16.38 7.50 -12.93
N MET A 168 16.54 7.57 -11.63
CA MET A 168 15.75 6.86 -10.64
C MET A 168 14.91 7.85 -9.84
N VAL A 169 13.73 7.43 -9.40
CA VAL A 169 12.93 8.16 -8.43
C VAL A 169 12.71 7.29 -7.19
N VAL A 170 12.82 7.92 -6.02
CA VAL A 170 12.31 7.40 -4.75
C VAL A 170 11.08 8.22 -4.40
N THR A 171 9.95 7.54 -4.22
CA THR A 171 8.71 8.17 -3.76
C THR A 171 8.29 7.58 -2.43
N GLY A 172 7.60 8.38 -1.63
CA GLY A 172 7.06 7.95 -0.34
C GLY A 172 6.21 9.04 0.30
N VAL A 173 5.91 8.85 1.58
CA VAL A 173 5.18 9.83 2.39
C VAL A 173 5.78 9.85 3.79
N PHE A 174 6.04 11.05 4.30
CA PHE A 174 6.39 11.33 5.68
C PHE A 174 5.11 11.70 6.44
N VAL A 175 4.91 11.10 7.61
CA VAL A 175 3.79 11.41 8.50
C VAL A 175 4.29 11.53 9.92
N GLU A 176 3.88 12.60 10.59
CA GLU A 176 4.07 12.79 12.03
C GLU A 176 2.74 12.62 12.75
N THR A 177 2.76 11.85 13.85
CA THR A 177 1.60 11.66 14.73
C THR A 177 1.84 12.33 16.06
N GLY A 178 0.81 12.99 16.61
CA GLY A 178 0.82 13.42 18.02
C GLY A 178 0.60 12.25 18.99
N ASP A 179 0.57 12.55 20.30
CA ASP A 179 0.44 11.54 21.37
C ASP A 179 -0.83 10.69 21.29
N SER A 180 -1.89 11.22 20.67
CA SER A 180 -3.16 10.50 20.46
C SER A 180 -3.12 9.52 19.29
N GLY A 181 -1.96 9.32 18.65
CA GLY A 181 -1.82 8.49 17.45
C GLY A 181 -2.41 9.12 16.19
N ARG A 182 -2.87 10.38 16.26
CA ARG A 182 -3.46 11.11 15.13
C ARG A 182 -2.38 11.81 14.34
N ALA A 183 -2.49 11.80 13.02
CA ALA A 183 -1.59 12.55 12.16
C ALA A 183 -1.77 14.05 12.43
N ILE A 184 -0.64 14.74 12.59
CA ILE A 184 -0.54 16.20 12.73
C ILE A 184 0.23 16.82 11.56
N HIS A 185 0.98 16.01 10.81
CA HIS A 185 1.67 16.44 9.61
C HIS A 185 1.72 15.31 8.58
N ILE A 186 1.66 15.67 7.30
CA ILE A 186 1.89 14.79 6.15
C ILE A 186 2.62 15.56 5.06
N GLU A 187 3.63 14.94 4.46
CA GLU A 187 4.38 15.48 3.34
C GLU A 187 4.78 14.33 2.41
N LYS A 188 4.54 14.47 1.10
CA LYS A 188 5.03 13.50 0.13
C LYS A 188 6.55 13.62 -0.03
N ILE A 189 7.22 12.49 -0.18
CA ILE A 189 8.64 12.42 -0.50
C ILE A 189 8.77 12.11 -1.98
N ARG A 190 9.57 12.89 -2.71
CA ARG A 190 9.97 12.60 -4.09
C ARG A 190 11.41 13.04 -4.29
N ILE A 191 12.29 12.09 -4.53
CA ILE A 191 13.73 12.32 -4.72
C ILE A 191 14.13 11.71 -6.06
N THR A 192 14.79 12.45 -6.93
CA THR A 192 15.29 11.94 -8.20
C THR A 192 16.81 11.89 -8.21
N SER A 193 17.40 10.87 -8.84
CA SER A 193 18.87 10.71 -8.90
C SER A 193 19.61 11.80 -9.70
N ASP A 194 18.87 12.62 -10.44
CA ASP A 194 19.40 13.73 -11.25
C ASP A 194 19.38 15.09 -10.52
N GLU A 195 19.06 15.08 -9.21
CA GLU A 195 19.20 16.22 -8.29
C GLU A 195 20.41 16.05 -7.35
#